data_AF-A0A3P4ASU7-F1
#
_entry.id   AF-A0A3P4ASU7-F1
#
_cell.length_a   1.000
_cell.length_b   1.000
_cell.length_c   1.000
_cell.angle_alpha   90.00
_cell.angle_beta   90.00
_cell.angle_gamma   90.00
#
_symmetry.space_group_name_H-M   'P 1'
#
loop_
_entity.id
_entity.type
_entity.pdbx_description
1 polymer ?
#
loop_
_entity_poly.entity_id
_entity_poly.type
_entity_poly.pdbx_seq_one_letter_code
_entity_poly.pdbx_strand_id
1 'polypeptide(L)' 'MEVPEGVRLVFLPPYSPELQPVERVWPLVNEAVANRYFRDLEEMMEAVAERCRVLAQDPETLRRHTLFHWWPRTKELA' A
#
# COMPACT_ATOMS: atom_id res chain seq x y z
N MET A 1 3.21 23.01 -5.19
CA MET A 1 4.22 21.94 -5.06
C MET A 1 4.60 21.49 -6.45
N GLU A 2 5.88 21.32 -6.72
CA GLU A 2 6.37 20.78 -7.98
C GLU A 2 6.56 19.27 -7.86
N VAL A 3 6.23 18.52 -8.91
CA VAL A 3 6.42 17.06 -8.94
C VAL A 3 7.87 16.78 -9.33
N PRO A 4 8.62 15.95 -8.59
CA PRO A 4 10.00 15.62 -8.92
C PRO A 4 10.14 14.99 -10.31
N GLU A 5 11.29 15.20 -10.95
CA GLU A 5 11.63 14.54 -12.21
C GLU A 5 11.57 13.01 -12.03
N GLY A 6 10.95 12.31 -13.01
CA GLY A 6 10.77 10.86 -12.97
C GLY A 6 9.55 10.36 -12.19
N VAL A 7 8.79 11.25 -11.53
CA VAL A 7 7.51 10.92 -10.88
C VAL A 7 6.35 11.36 -11.76
N ARG A 8 5.42 10.45 -12.06
CA ARG A 8 4.15 10.76 -12.72
C ARG A 8 2.99 10.55 -11.76
N LEU A 9 2.12 11.54 -11.66
CA LEU A 9 0.89 11.42 -10.89
C LEU A 9 -0.18 10.70 -11.73
N VAL A 10 -0.84 9.72 -11.12
CA VAL A 10 -2.02 9.05 -11.68
C VAL A 10 -3.21 9.46 -10.82
N PHE A 11 -4.17 10.14 -11.43
CA PHE A 11 -5.38 10.59 -10.74
C PHE A 11 -6.46 9.52 -10.83
N LEU A 12 -7.04 9.17 -9.68
CA LEU A 12 -8.16 8.26 -9.60
C LEU A 12 -9.48 9.05 -9.54
N PRO A 13 -10.59 8.49 -10.06
CA PRO A 13 -11.92 9.05 -9.85
C PRO A 13 -12.22 9.24 -8.36
N PRO A 14 -13.00 10.29 -8.00
CA PRO A 14 -13.47 10.48 -6.64
C PRO A 14 -14.23 9.24 -6.12
N TYR A 15 -14.03 8.90 -4.84
CA TYR A 15 -14.74 7.82 -4.15
C TYR A 15 -14.55 6.41 -4.75
N SER A 16 -13.42 6.16 -5.43
CA SER A 16 -13.07 4.85 -5.98
C SER A 16 -11.91 4.16 -5.23
N PRO A 17 -12.07 3.78 -3.94
CA PRO A 17 -11.03 3.09 -3.19
C PRO A 17 -10.64 1.74 -3.80
N GLU A 18 -11.55 1.09 -4.53
CA GLU A 18 -11.31 -0.18 -5.23
C GLU A 18 -10.22 -0.09 -6.30
N LEU A 19 -9.93 1.12 -6.79
CA LEU A 19 -8.88 1.39 -7.78
C LEU A 19 -7.53 1.74 -7.13
N GLN A 20 -7.51 2.04 -5.83
CA GLN A 20 -6.29 2.46 -5.14
C GLN A 20 -5.55 1.23 -4.57
N PRO A 21 -4.31 0.93 -5.02
CA PRO A 21 -3.59 -0.26 -4.57
C PRO A 21 -3.41 -0.35 -3.04
N VAL A 22 -3.21 0.78 -2.38
CA VAL A 22 -2.97 0.81 -0.92
C VAL A 22 -4.17 0.29 -0.12
N GLU A 23 -5.40 0.47 -0.63
CA GLU A 23 -6.61 0.00 0.04
C GLU A 23 -6.67 -1.53 0.13
N ARG A 24 -6.04 -2.22 -0.83
CA ARG A 24 -5.90 -3.69 -0.81
C ARG A 24 -4.82 -4.17 0.15
N VAL A 25 -3.88 -3.30 0.53
CA VAL A 25 -2.79 -3.60 1.45
C VAL A 25 -3.21 -3.38 2.91
N TRP A 26 -4.16 -2.48 3.17
CA TRP A 26 -4.59 -2.17 4.55
C TRP A 26 -5.00 -3.39 5.39
N PRO A 27 -5.77 -4.37 4.89
CA PRO A 27 -6.10 -5.55 5.68
C PRO A 27 -4.85 -6.30 6.16
N LEU A 28 -3.83 -6.45 5.30
CA LEU A 28 -2.59 -7.15 5.63
C LEU A 28 -1.79 -6.42 6.72
N VAL A 29 -1.78 -5.09 6.68
CA VAL A 29 -1.12 -4.27 7.71
C VAL A 29 -1.92 -4.28 9.01
N ASN A 30 -3.25 -4.16 8.92
CA ASN A 30 -4.15 -4.10 10.06
C ASN A 30 -4.16 -5.39 10.89
N GLU A 31 -3.88 -6.55 10.29
CA GLU A 31 -3.67 -7.81 11.01
C GLU A 31 -2.65 -7.69 12.15
N ALA A 32 -1.62 -6.84 11.99
CA ALA A 32 -0.60 -6.65 13.00
C ALA A 32 -1.10 -5.89 14.24
N VAL A 33 -2.20 -5.15 14.13
CA VAL A 33 -2.74 -4.32 15.23
C VAL A 33 -4.13 -4.76 15.68
N ALA A 34 -4.82 -5.57 14.89
CA ALA A 34 -6.18 -6.01 15.17
C ALA A 34 -6.26 -6.76 16.51
N ASN A 35 -7.19 -6.34 17.38
CA ASN A 35 -7.48 -6.96 18.67
C ASN A 35 -6.28 -7.03 19.64
N ARG A 36 -5.30 -6.14 19.48
CA ARG A 36 -4.13 -6.06 20.35
C ARG A 36 -4.15 -4.76 21.15
N TYR A 37 -3.77 -4.85 22.42
CA TYR A 37 -3.50 -3.69 23.26
C TYR A 37 -2.06 -3.22 23.04
N PHE A 38 -1.87 -1.89 22.99
CA PHE A 38 -0.58 -1.22 22.94
C PHE A 38 -0.52 -0.19 24.06
N ARG A 39 0.62 -0.08 24.73
CA ARG A 39 0.84 0.85 25.83
C ARG A 39 0.82 2.30 25.35
N ASP A 40 1.43 2.55 24.20
CA ASP A 40 1.59 3.86 23.60
C ASP A 40 1.63 3.76 22.06
N LEU A 41 1.71 4.92 21.42
CA LEU A 41 1.75 5.02 19.96
C LEU A 41 3.02 4.42 19.38
N GLU A 42 4.15 4.50 20.09
CA GLU A 42 5.44 4.02 19.59
C GLU A 42 5.43 2.48 19.48
N GLU A 43 4.87 1.80 20.47
CA GLU A 43 4.68 0.34 20.43
C GLU A 43 3.80 -0.10 19.25
N MET A 44 2.71 0.62 18.98
CA MET A 44 1.85 0.36 17.82
C MET A 44 2.59 0.62 16.49
N MET A 45 3.32 1.73 16.41
CA MET A 45 4.10 2.08 15.21
C MET A 45 5.17 1.04 14.91
N GLU A 46 5.87 0.51 15.90
CA GLU A 46 6.86 -0.54 15.68
C GLU A 46 6.20 -1.84 15.18
N ALA A 47 5.04 -2.22 15.71
CA ALA A 47 4.30 -3.38 15.22
C ALA A 47 3.87 -3.22 13.74
N VAL A 48 3.43 -2.01 13.35
CA VAL A 48 3.12 -1.70 11.95
C VAL A 48 4.37 -1.70 11.08
N ALA A 49 5.46 -1.08 11.54
CA ALA A 49 6.73 -1.02 10.82
C ALA A 49 7.27 -2.42 10.54
N GLU A 50 7.24 -3.31 11.54
CA GLU A 50 7.67 -4.69 11.38
C GLU A 50 6.79 -5.44 10.39
N ARG A 51 5.46 -5.28 10.46
CA ARG A 51 4.57 -5.87 9.47
C ARG A 51 4.88 -5.40 8.05
N CYS A 52 5.18 -4.10 7.87
CA CYS A 52 5.60 -3.55 6.60
C CYS A 52 6.93 -4.15 6.12
N ARG A 53 7.91 -4.36 7.00
CA ARG A 53 9.19 -5.03 6.65
C ARG A 53 8.95 -6.46 6.18
N VAL A 54 8.11 -7.23 6.88
CA VAL A 54 7.72 -8.58 6.48
C VAL A 54 7.05 -8.58 5.11
N LEU A 55 6.07 -7.70 4.88
CA LEU A 55 5.40 -7.59 3.58
C LEU A 55 6.35 -7.16 2.46
N ALA A 56 7.32 -6.27 2.75
CA ALA A 56 8.34 -5.86 1.78
C ALA A 56 9.26 -7.02 1.34
N GLN A 57 9.42 -8.02 2.21
CA GLN A 57 10.16 -9.26 1.91
C GLN A 57 9.29 -10.33 1.22
N ASP A 58 7.98 -10.09 1.04
CA ASP A 58 7.06 -10.94 0.30
C ASP A 58 6.41 -10.20 -0.90
N PRO A 59 7.17 -9.99 -2.00
CA PRO A 59 6.65 -9.35 -3.20
C PRO A 59 5.52 -10.11 -3.86
N GLU A 60 5.42 -11.43 -3.64
CA GLU A 60 4.39 -12.24 -4.28
C GLU A 60 3.01 -11.94 -3.68
N THR A 61 2.91 -11.90 -2.36
CA THR A 61 1.67 -11.51 -1.67
C THR A 61 1.27 -10.10 -2.09
N LEU A 62 2.18 -9.14 -2.02
CA LEU A 62 1.89 -7.76 -2.45
C LEU A 62 1.39 -7.71 -3.90
N ARG A 63 2.07 -8.39 -4.83
CA ARG A 63 1.66 -8.44 -6.24
C ARG A 63 0.26 -9.04 -6.40
N ARG A 64 -0.09 -10.11 -5.69
CA ARG A 64 -1.43 -10.72 -5.76
C ARG A 64 -2.53 -9.75 -5.31
N HIS A 65 -2.23 -8.86 -4.35
CA HIS A 65 -3.19 -7.89 -3.84
C HIS A 65 -3.26 -6.58 -4.63
N THR A 66 -2.16 -6.15 -5.26
CA THR A 66 -2.05 -4.81 -5.88
C THR A 66 -1.93 -4.80 -7.40
N LEU A 67 -1.53 -5.92 -8.03
CA LEU A 67 -1.39 -5.99 -9.49
C LEU A 67 -2.77 -6.16 -10.14
N PHE A 68 -3.48 -5.05 -10.29
CA PHE A 68 -4.74 -5.03 -11.00
C PHE A 68 -4.55 -5.43 -12.46
N HIS A 69 -5.49 -6.21 -13.00
CA HIS A 69 -5.41 -6.68 -14.37
C HIS A 69 -5.40 -5.53 -15.40
N TRP A 70 -6.05 -4.41 -15.07
CA TRP A 70 -6.12 -3.17 -15.84
C TRP A 70 -4.97 -2.20 -15.57
N TRP A 71 -4.06 -2.50 -14.63
CA TRP A 71 -2.92 -1.62 -14.35
C TRP A 71 -2.06 -1.46 -15.61
N PRO A 72 -1.63 -0.24 -15.96
CA PRO A 72 -0.85 0.01 -17.18
C PRO A 72 0.39 -0.90 -17.22
N ARG A 73 0.46 -1.77 -18.24
CA ARG A 73 1.57 -2.73 -18.42
C ARG A 73 2.67 -2.19 -19.33
N THR A 74 2.39 -1.14 -20.09
CA THR A 74 3.30 -0.52 -21.03
C THR A 74 3.79 0.83 -20.50
N LYS A 75 4.98 1.27 -20.95
CA LYS A 75 5.46 2.64 -20.76
C LYS A 75 4.69 3.67 -21.60
N GLU A 76 3.56 3.29 -22.20
CA GLU A 76 2.80 4.06 -23.18
C GLU A 76 1.80 5.05 -22.55
N LEU A 77 1.84 5.24 -21.24
CA LEU A 77 1.41 6.51 -20.64
C LEU A 77 2.44 7.63 -20.93
N ALA A 78 3.03 7.66 -22.13
CA ALA A 78 3.94 8.71 -22.57
C ALA A 78 3.18 10.03 -22.66
#